data_AF-A0A2J2H615-F1
#
_entry.id   AF-A0A2J2H615-F1
#
_cell.length_a   1.000
_cell.length_b   1.000
_cell.length_c   1.000
_cell.angle_alpha   90.00
_cell.angle_beta   90.00
_cell.angle_gamma   90.00
#
_symmetry.space_group_name_H-M   'P 1'
#
loop_
_entity.id
_entity.type
_entity.pdbx_description
1 polymer ?
#
loop_
_entity_poly.entity_id
_entity_poly.type
_entity_poly.pdbx_seq_one_letter_code
_entity_poly.pdbx_strand_id
1 'polypeptide(L)'
;MRRIKHFPEVMEIEAYVYTAGPIGTRWLEALRAGRLTAAHCPKCGRLFMPPKMYCPYDFEEVKELREVEPVGVVETYTVVER
;
A
#
# COMPACT_ATOMS: atom_id res chain seq x y z
N MET A 1 25.30 1.31 21.11
CA MET A 1 24.00 0.61 21.03
C MET A 1 22.88 1.60 21.31
N ARG A 2 22.16 2.06 20.28
CA ARG A 2 20.95 2.87 20.49
C ARG A 2 19.86 1.97 21.06
N ARG A 3 19.33 2.35 22.22
CA ARG A 3 18.26 1.63 22.92
C ARG A 3 17.03 1.58 22.01
N ILE A 4 16.62 0.38 21.57
CA ILE A 4 15.36 0.19 20.83
C ILE A 4 14.25 0.71 21.74
N LYS A 5 13.57 1.78 21.33
CA LYS A 5 12.41 2.31 22.06
C LYS A 5 11.24 1.37 21.79
N HIS A 6 10.91 0.52 22.77
CA HIS A 6 9.62 -0.16 22.79
C HIS A 6 8.57 0.86 23.23
N PHE A 7 7.57 1.08 22.40
CA PHE A 7 6.37 1.79 22.79
C PHE A 7 5.38 0.73 23.31
N PRO A 8 5.02 0.77 24.60
CA PRO A 8 4.19 -0.28 25.24
C PRO A 8 2.70 -0.15 24.91
N GLU A 9 2.33 0.78 24.04
CA GLU A 9 0.97 0.92 23.56
C GLU A 9 0.67 -0.28 22.67
N VAL A 10 -0.34 -1.06 23.08
CA VAL A 10 -0.88 -2.17 22.30
C VAL A 10 -1.38 -1.57 20.99
N MET A 11 -0.58 -1.65 19.94
CA MET A 11 -1.05 -1.27 18.61
C MET A 11 -2.23 -2.17 18.26
N GLU A 12 -3.25 -1.63 17.60
CA GLU A 12 -4.47 -2.36 17.25
C GLU A 12 -4.20 -3.70 16.53
N ILE A 13 -3.03 -3.85 15.90
CA ILE A 13 -2.55 -5.09 15.27
C ILE A 13 -2.35 -6.26 16.24
N GLU A 14 -2.18 -6.01 17.54
CA GLU A 14 -2.09 -7.06 18.58
C GLU A 14 -3.48 -7.52 19.04
N ALA A 15 -4.51 -6.69 18.87
CA ALA A 15 -5.89 -6.97 19.24
C ALA A 15 -6.74 -7.48 18.07
N TYR A 16 -6.38 -7.14 16.83
CA TYR A 16 -7.17 -7.44 15.64
C TYR A 16 -6.34 -8.03 14.51
N VAL A 17 -6.89 -9.05 13.85
CA VAL A 17 -6.39 -9.52 12.56
C VAL A 17 -6.85 -8.55 11.48
N TYR A 18 -5.97 -7.62 11.09
CA TYR A 18 -6.20 -6.78 9.92
C TYR A 18 -6.05 -7.60 8.64
N THR A 19 -7.19 -7.95 8.03
CA THR A 19 -7.20 -8.62 6.72
C THR A 19 -6.94 -7.60 5.60
N ALA A 20 -6.28 -8.04 4.53
CA ALA A 20 -5.95 -7.18 3.39
C ALA A 20 -7.19 -6.70 2.60
N GLY A 21 -8.34 -7.34 2.80
CA GLY A 21 -9.54 -7.12 2.00
C GLY A 21 -9.39 -7.57 0.53
N PRO A 22 -10.47 -7.50 -0.27
CA PRO A 22 -10.48 -8.03 -1.63
C PRO A 22 -9.41 -7.46 -2.57
N ILE A 23 -9.22 -6.14 -2.56
CA ILE A 23 -8.23 -5.49 -3.43
C ILE A 23 -6.80 -5.68 -2.90
N GLY A 24 -6.61 -5.67 -1.58
CA GLY A 24 -5.31 -5.89 -0.96
C GLY A 24 -4.80 -7.32 -1.16
N THR A 25 -5.68 -8.33 -1.07
CA THR A 25 -5.32 -9.72 -1.38
C THR A 25 -4.82 -9.87 -2.81
N ARG A 26 -5.54 -9.34 -3.80
CA ARG A 26 -5.12 -9.39 -5.21
C ARG A 26 -3.80 -8.65 -5.46
N TRP A 27 -3.59 -7.53 -4.77
CA TRP A 27 -2.35 -6.77 -4.85
C TRP A 27 -1.16 -7.54 -4.26
N LEU A 28 -1.33 -8.17 -3.10
CA LEU A 28 -0.31 -9.03 -2.50
C LEU A 28 0.01 -10.24 -3.39
N GLU A 29 -0.99 -10.85 -4.03
CA GLU A 29 -0.79 -11.91 -5.02
C GLU A 29 0.01 -11.42 -6.24
N ALA A 30 -0.29 -10.23 -6.75
CA ALA A 30 0.47 -9.62 -7.85
C ALA A 30 1.91 -9.31 -7.45
N LEU A 31 2.14 -8.78 -6.24
CA LEU A 31 3.47 -8.55 -5.69
C LEU A 31 4.26 -9.84 -5.55
N ARG A 32 3.63 -10.92 -5.06
CA ARG A 32 4.25 -12.25 -4.98
C ARG A 32 4.66 -12.77 -6.36
N ALA A 33 3.93 -12.38 -7.42
CA ALA A 33 4.24 -12.69 -8.81
C ALA A 33 5.22 -11.70 -9.47
N GLY A 34 5.81 -10.76 -8.71
CA GLY A 34 6.77 -9.78 -9.23
C GLY A 34 6.14 -8.63 -10.04
N ARG A 35 4.83 -8.40 -9.92
CA ARG A 35 4.12 -7.33 -10.63
C ARG A 35 3.73 -6.20 -9.69
N LEU A 36 4.12 -4.98 -10.04
CA LEU A 36 3.70 -3.78 -9.33
C LEU A 36 2.33 -3.35 -9.86
N THR A 37 1.34 -3.31 -8.98
CA THR A 37 -0.01 -2.86 -9.34
C THR A 37 -0.48 -1.75 -8.39
N ALA A 38 -1.34 -0.87 -8.90
CA ALA A 38 -1.92 0.23 -8.16
C ALA A 38 -3.43 0.29 -8.40
N ALA A 39 -4.17 0.76 -7.40
CA ALA A 39 -5.61 0.93 -7.51
C ALA A 39 -5.95 2.12 -8.42
N HIS A 40 -6.86 1.91 -9.37
CA HIS A 40 -7.24 2.89 -10.40
C HIS A 40 -8.61 3.50 -10.13
N CYS A 41 -8.67 4.82 -10.00
CA CYS A 41 -9.94 5.52 -9.89
C CYS A 41 -10.62 5.67 -11.26
N PRO A 42 -11.85 5.15 -11.45
CA PRO A 42 -12.53 5.23 -12.75
C PRO A 42 -12.96 6.65 -13.13
N LYS A 43 -13.04 7.58 -12.16
CA LYS A 43 -13.48 8.97 -12.38
C LYS A 43 -12.35 9.91 -12.75
N CYS A 44 -11.25 9.90 -11.98
CA CYS A 44 -10.14 10.83 -12.20
C CYS A 44 -8.89 10.20 -12.83
N GLY A 45 -8.87 8.87 -13.00
CA GLY A 45 -7.73 8.16 -13.58
C GLY A 45 -6.49 8.02 -12.68
N ARG A 46 -6.53 8.54 -11.44
CA ARG A 46 -5.39 8.43 -10.51
C ARG A 46 -5.12 6.97 -10.15
N LEU A 47 -3.83 6.67 -10.04
CA LEU A 47 -3.29 5.43 -9.49
C LEU A 47 -2.77 5.67 -8.08
N PHE A 48 -3.02 4.74 -7.15
CA PHE A 48 -2.51 4.83 -5.78
C PHE A 48 -2.03 3.48 -5.27
N MET A 49 -0.87 3.52 -4.58
CA MET A 49 -0.19 2.39 -3.98
C MET A 49 0.29 2.80 -2.56
N PRO A 50 0.00 2.04 -1.49
CA PRO A 50 -0.79 0.80 -1.46
C PRO A 50 -2.26 1.02 -1.91
N PRO A 51 -2.90 0.00 -2.49
CA PRO A 51 -4.25 0.13 -3.04
C PRO A 51 -5.29 0.33 -1.94
N LYS A 52 -6.34 1.08 -2.26
CA LYS A 52 -7.55 1.29 -1.44
C LYS A 52 -8.79 0.95 -2.26
N MET A 53 -9.88 0.55 -1.60
CA MET A 53 -11.17 0.25 -2.26
C MET A 53 -11.99 1.52 -2.59
N TYR A 54 -11.44 2.70 -2.34
CA TYR A 54 -12.08 3.98 -2.67
C TYR A 54 -11.04 5.02 -3.08
N CYS A 55 -11.46 6.02 -3.86
CA CYS A 55 -10.63 7.15 -4.22
C CYS A 55 -10.68 8.21 -3.11
N PRO A 56 -9.56 8.59 -2.47
CA PRO A 56 -9.56 9.60 -1.41
C PRO A 56 -9.85 11.02 -1.90
N TYR A 57 -9.83 11.25 -3.22
CA TYR A 57 -10.11 12.55 -3.83
C TYR A 57 -11.55 12.68 -4.32
N ASP A 58 -12.07 11.61 -4.94
CA ASP A 58 -13.37 11.66 -5.60
C ASP A 58 -14.48 10.93 -4.84
N PHE A 59 -14.12 10.19 -3.78
CA PHE A 59 -15.00 9.31 -2.99
C PHE A 59 -15.70 8.21 -3.79
N GLU A 60 -15.19 7.89 -4.98
CA GLU A 60 -15.68 6.78 -5.80
C GLU A 60 -15.15 5.44 -5.31
N GLU A 61 -15.96 4.39 -5.50
CA GLU A 61 -15.54 3.02 -5.29
C GLU A 61 -14.44 2.63 -6.31
N VAL A 62 -13.38 1.97 -5.82
CA VAL A 62 -12.28 1.49 -6.65
C VAL A 62 -12.19 -0.02 -6.57
N LYS A 63 -12.31 -0.66 -7.74
CA LYS A 63 -12.32 -2.12 -7.91
C LYS A 63 -11.17 -2.65 -8.75
N GLU A 64 -10.51 -1.77 -9.50
CA GLU A 64 -9.53 -2.14 -10.52
C GLU A 64 -8.11 -1.93 -10.00
N LEU A 65 -7.25 -2.93 -10.24
CA LEU A 65 -5.80 -2.82 -10.11
C LEU A 65 -5.21 -2.74 -11.52
N ARG A 66 -4.37 -1.73 -11.76
CA ARG A 66 -3.60 -1.59 -13.00
C ARG A 66 -2.13 -1.81 -12.74
N GLU A 67 -1.44 -2.40 -13.69
CA GLU A 67 0.01 -2.56 -13.65
C GLU A 67 0.70 -1.20 -13.77
N VAL A 68 1.78 -1.02 -13.02
CA VAL A 68 2.59 0.19 -13.00
C VAL A 68 3.92 -0.12 -13.67
N GLU A 69 4.48 0.86 -14.38
CA GLU A 69 5.79 0.72 -15.02
C GLU A 69 6.86 0.29 -14.01
N PRO A 70 7.74 -0.66 -14.37
CA PRO A 70 8.77 -1.17 -13.46
C PRO A 70 9.95 -0.21 -13.28
N VAL A 71 9.95 0.93 -13.99
CA VAL A 71 11.00 1.94 -13.94
C VAL A 71 10.42 3.22 -13.34
N GLY A 72 11.19 3.83 -12.45
CA GLY A 72 10.85 5.11 -11.83
C GLY A 72 12.10 5.91 -11.47
N VAL A 73 11.86 7.04 -10.81
CA VAL A 73 12.90 7.96 -10.31
C VAL A 73 12.85 7.99 -8.78
N VAL A 74 14.02 8.11 -8.16
CA VAL A 74 14.11 8.36 -6.72
C VAL A 74 13.83 9.85 -6.48
N GLU A 75 12.65 10.13 -5.93
CA GLU A 75 12.25 11.50 -5.56
C GLU A 75 12.94 11.97 -4.27
N THR A 76 12.95 11.12 -3.24
CA THR A 76 13.57 11.39 -1.93
C THR A 76 14.04 10.08 -1.29
N TYR A 77 15.03 10.15 -0.39
CA TYR A 77 15.53 8.98 0.34
C TYR A 77 16.11 9.37 1.70
N THR A 78 16.31 8.35 2.55
CA THR A 78 17.07 8.45 3.80
C THR A 78 17.96 7.21 3.95
N VAL A 79 18.91 7.23 4.90
CA VAL A 79 19.81 6.10 5.19
C VAL A 79 19.48 5.54 6.56
N VAL A 80 19.17 4.24 6.60
CA VAL A 80 18.95 3.49 7.84
C VAL A 80 20.20 2.68 8.14
N GLU A 81 20.95 3.09 9.15
CA GLU A 81 22.12 2.33 9.64
C GLU A 81 21.66 1.16 10.51
N ARG A 82 22.37 0.04 10.40
CA ARG A 82 22.05 -1.22 11.09
C ARG A 82 22.51 -1.23 12.54
#